data_AF-A0A965UU18-F1
#
_entry.id   AF-A0A965UU18-F1
#
_cell.length_a   1.000
_cell.length_b   1.000
_cell.length_c   1.000
_cell.angle_alpha   90.00
_cell.angle_beta   90.00
_cell.angle_gamma   90.00
#
_symmetry.space_group_name_H-M   'P 1'
#
loop_
_entity.id
_entity.type
_entity.pdbx_description
1 polymer ?
#
loop_
_entity_poly.entity_id
_entity_poly.type
_entity_poly.pdbx_seq_one_letter_code
_entity_poly.pdbx_strand_id
1 'polypeptide(L)'
;MSVSAAKSYVSGEINALDSDDIEEGSVNLYYTSARANSDFDTRLATKSTSNLAEGSNLYYTSARANADFDTRLALKSTSDVAEGSNLYYTTARANTDFDTRLGGKSTSDLAEGSNLYYTQGRFDSALAAKSTSNLSEGSNLYYTQARFDSALSAKSTSDLSEGSNKYFTEARAKSAAVVNSSAGSETDQAMSVSAGKAYSNAAKLLAQKLMGPVDVVSANLSLTDSHKFLSVDCSGGAKVLTLPSTSGLENGRVYMIKDKKMSASATNYIRVQREGSNGEKIDGQNQYDIVVAGEAIMVMWDGSDWLIC
;
A
#
# COMPACT_ATOMS: atom_id res chain seq x y z
N MET A 1 82.86 141.51 -76.27
CA MET A 1 82.82 140.04 -76.33
C MET A 1 82.17 139.65 -77.65
N SER A 2 82.74 138.73 -78.45
CA SER A 2 82.11 138.32 -79.72
C SER A 2 80.87 137.46 -79.43
N VAL A 3 79.87 137.49 -80.32
CA VAL A 3 78.66 136.64 -80.19
C VAL A 3 79.04 135.16 -80.03
N SER A 4 80.12 134.72 -80.68
CA SER A 4 80.65 133.36 -80.56
C SER A 4 81.19 133.04 -79.16
N ALA A 5 81.95 133.96 -78.55
CA ALA A 5 82.49 133.78 -77.21
C ALA A 5 81.39 133.74 -76.13
N ALA A 6 80.38 134.61 -76.25
CA ALA A 6 79.22 134.60 -75.34
C ALA A 6 78.41 133.29 -75.47
N LYS A 7 78.22 132.79 -76.70
CA LYS A 7 77.54 131.50 -76.93
C LYS A 7 78.30 130.32 -76.34
N SER A 8 79.63 130.31 -76.45
CA SER A 8 80.47 129.27 -75.85
C SER A 8 80.43 129.29 -74.31
N TYR A 9 80.43 130.49 -73.71
CA TYR A 9 80.32 130.64 -72.26
C TYR A 9 78.95 130.15 -71.75
N VAL A 10 77.86 130.65 -72.36
CA VAL A 10 76.49 130.25 -71.99
C VAL A 10 76.29 128.74 -72.18
N SER A 11 76.79 128.16 -73.27
CA SER A 11 76.66 126.71 -73.48
C SER A 11 77.51 125.90 -72.51
N GLY A 12 78.65 126.42 -72.06
CA GLY A 12 79.51 125.78 -71.06
C GLY A 12 78.87 125.79 -69.67
N GLU A 13 78.32 126.95 -69.26
CA GLU A 13 77.58 127.09 -68.01
C GLU A 13 76.34 126.19 -67.99
N ILE A 14 75.54 126.17 -69.07
CA ILE A 14 74.35 125.30 -69.16
C ILE A 14 74.71 123.82 -69.10
N ASN A 15 75.80 123.40 -69.74
CA ASN A 15 76.23 122.00 -69.74
C ASN A 15 76.90 121.57 -68.42
N ALA A 16 77.30 122.52 -67.58
CA ALA A 16 77.85 122.26 -66.26
C ALA A 16 76.76 122.07 -65.20
N LEU A 17 75.53 122.53 -65.47
CA LEU A 17 74.38 122.33 -64.58
C LEU A 17 74.02 120.84 -64.52
N ASP A 18 73.88 120.30 -63.32
CA ASP A 18 73.26 119.00 -63.08
C ASP A 18 71.88 119.13 -62.37
N SER A 19 71.34 118.03 -61.85
CA SER A 19 70.08 118.07 -61.12
C SER A 19 70.16 118.83 -59.81
N ASP A 20 71.33 119.02 -59.23
CA ASP A 20 71.51 119.76 -57.97
C ASP A 20 71.54 121.28 -58.22
N ASP A 21 71.87 121.72 -59.44
CA ASP A 21 71.95 123.14 -59.83
C ASP A 21 70.63 123.75 -60.34
N ILE A 22 69.60 122.93 -60.58
CA ILE A 22 68.32 123.37 -61.15
C ILE A 22 67.25 123.35 -60.04
N GLU A 23 66.50 124.45 -59.89
CA GLU A 23 65.40 124.53 -58.91
C GLU A 23 64.20 123.67 -59.35
N GLU A 24 63.76 122.74 -58.49
CA GLU A 24 62.60 121.89 -58.76
C GLU A 24 61.27 122.68 -58.69
N GLY A 25 60.37 122.43 -59.64
CA GLY A 25 58.99 122.92 -59.56
C GLY A 25 58.10 122.02 -58.68
N SER A 26 56.88 122.46 -58.37
CA SER A 26 55.95 121.75 -57.47
C SER A 26 55.23 120.52 -58.08
N VAL A 27 55.58 120.11 -59.30
CA VAL A 27 54.89 119.01 -60.04
C VAL A 27 55.85 117.89 -60.45
N ASN A 28 57.03 118.22 -61.00
CA ASN A 28 58.07 117.25 -61.32
C ASN A 28 59.27 117.48 -60.40
N LEU A 29 59.45 116.57 -59.44
CA LEU A 29 60.56 116.57 -58.49
C LEU A 29 61.63 115.58 -58.95
N TYR A 30 62.91 115.81 -58.63
CA TYR A 30 63.99 114.86 -58.85
C TYR A 30 63.80 113.62 -57.98
N TYR A 31 64.28 112.51 -58.52
CA TYR A 31 64.34 111.24 -57.82
C TYR A 31 65.40 111.30 -56.72
N THR A 32 64.98 111.10 -55.47
CA THR A 32 65.88 110.89 -54.34
C THR A 32 65.48 109.61 -53.63
N SER A 33 66.45 108.89 -53.03
CA SER A 33 66.17 107.67 -52.27
C SER A 33 65.16 107.92 -51.14
N ALA A 34 65.18 109.12 -50.53
CA ALA A 34 64.24 109.49 -49.48
C ALA A 34 62.79 109.58 -49.99
N ARG A 35 62.54 110.24 -51.13
CA ARG A 35 61.20 110.32 -51.74
C ARG A 35 60.72 108.94 -52.21
N ALA A 36 61.60 108.17 -52.83
CA ALA A 36 61.28 106.82 -53.29
C ALA A 36 60.89 105.87 -52.13
N ASN A 37 61.60 105.94 -51.00
CA ASN A 37 61.26 105.17 -49.80
C ASN A 37 59.95 105.65 -49.18
N SER A 38 59.74 106.97 -49.08
CA SER A 38 58.48 107.54 -48.58
C SER A 38 57.28 107.09 -49.43
N ASP A 39 57.41 107.10 -50.76
CA ASP A 39 56.37 106.64 -51.68
C ASP A 39 56.16 105.13 -51.61
N PHE A 40 57.23 104.35 -51.39
CA PHE A 40 57.14 102.91 -51.16
C PHE A 40 56.41 102.60 -49.86
N ASP A 41 56.82 103.22 -48.75
CA ASP A 41 56.23 103.01 -47.42
C ASP A 41 54.78 103.45 -47.39
N THR A 42 54.45 104.60 -48.01
CA THR A 42 53.07 105.07 -48.15
C THR A 42 52.23 104.04 -48.92
N ARG A 43 52.75 103.49 -50.02
CA ARG A 43 52.04 102.46 -50.79
C ARG A 43 51.94 101.16 -50.01
N LEU A 44 52.98 100.74 -49.28
CA LEU A 44 53.01 99.50 -48.51
C LEU A 44 52.09 99.55 -47.30
N ALA A 45 51.98 100.70 -46.63
CA ALA A 45 51.08 100.91 -45.48
C ALA A 45 49.60 100.73 -45.84
N THR A 46 49.23 100.91 -47.12
CA THR A 46 47.88 100.61 -47.63
C THR A 46 47.66 99.15 -47.98
N LYS A 47 48.69 98.30 -47.88
CA LYS A 47 48.61 96.87 -48.21
C LYS A 47 48.37 96.05 -46.94
N SER A 48 47.57 95.00 -47.11
CA SER A 48 47.39 93.92 -46.15
C SER A 48 47.94 92.63 -46.74
N THR A 49 47.92 91.55 -45.95
CA THR A 49 48.22 90.20 -46.45
C THR A 49 47.31 89.78 -47.61
N SER A 50 46.09 90.35 -47.73
CA SER A 50 45.20 90.12 -48.88
C SER A 50 45.70 90.72 -50.20
N ASN A 51 46.70 91.61 -50.16
CA ASN A 51 47.27 92.23 -51.36
C ASN A 51 48.52 91.50 -51.87
N LEU A 52 48.98 90.47 -51.17
CA LEU A 52 50.16 89.70 -51.53
C LEU A 52 49.74 88.32 -52.07
N ALA A 53 50.35 87.88 -53.17
CA ALA A 53 50.16 86.52 -53.67
C ALA A 53 50.90 85.53 -52.75
N GLU A 54 50.21 84.48 -52.30
CA GLU A 54 50.72 83.54 -51.28
C GLU A 54 51.81 82.59 -51.79
N GLY A 55 51.89 82.33 -53.10
CA GLY A 55 52.84 81.34 -53.65
C GLY A 55 52.70 79.98 -52.95
N SER A 56 53.83 79.38 -52.55
CA SER A 56 53.84 78.08 -51.83
C SER A 56 53.58 78.20 -50.32
N ASN A 57 53.59 79.42 -49.75
CA ASN A 57 53.39 79.65 -48.31
C ASN A 57 52.01 80.28 -48.08
N LEU A 58 51.07 79.47 -47.59
CA LEU A 58 49.69 79.90 -47.36
C LEU A 58 49.58 80.71 -46.06
N TYR A 59 48.88 81.86 -46.07
CA TYR A 59 48.62 82.61 -44.84
C TYR A 59 47.69 81.83 -43.91
N TYR A 60 47.96 81.91 -42.60
CA TYR A 60 47.09 81.37 -41.57
C TYR A 60 45.81 82.21 -41.48
N THR A 61 44.69 81.60 -41.82
CA THR A 61 43.35 82.17 -41.62
C THR A 61 42.54 81.20 -40.78
N SER A 62 41.61 81.72 -39.97
CA SER A 62 40.70 80.87 -39.19
C SER A 62 39.92 79.91 -40.10
N ALA A 63 39.56 80.34 -41.31
CA ALA A 63 38.88 79.50 -42.30
C ALA A 63 39.73 78.27 -42.70
N ARG A 64 41.03 78.45 -43.01
CA ARG A 64 41.93 77.33 -43.34
C ARG A 64 42.19 76.42 -42.14
N ALA A 65 42.41 77.00 -40.96
CA ALA A 65 42.67 76.23 -39.76
C ALA A 65 41.46 75.35 -39.38
N ASN A 66 40.24 75.89 -39.53
CA ASN A 66 39.00 75.14 -39.32
C ASN A 66 38.82 74.06 -40.40
N ALA A 67 39.06 74.37 -41.68
CA ALA A 67 38.98 73.36 -42.75
C ALA A 67 39.96 72.19 -42.52
N ASP A 68 41.18 72.49 -42.08
CA ASP A 68 42.17 71.48 -41.72
C ASP A 68 41.75 70.66 -40.49
N PHE A 69 41.15 71.32 -39.49
CA PHE A 69 40.63 70.65 -38.30
C PHE A 69 39.46 69.72 -38.65
N ASP A 70 38.49 70.20 -39.42
CA ASP A 70 37.33 69.43 -39.86
C ASP A 70 37.76 68.22 -40.70
N THR A 71 38.74 68.40 -41.59
CA THR A 71 39.34 67.31 -42.38
C THR A 71 39.98 66.26 -41.48
N ARG A 72 40.75 66.68 -40.46
CA ARG A 72 41.37 65.75 -39.50
C ARG A 72 40.33 65.06 -38.64
N LEU A 73 39.31 65.78 -38.17
CA LEU A 73 38.25 65.26 -37.31
C LEU A 73 37.37 64.24 -38.05
N ALA A 74 37.08 64.48 -39.32
CA ALA A 74 36.31 63.56 -40.17
C ALA A 74 36.99 62.19 -40.36
N LEU A 75 38.32 62.12 -40.18
CA LEU A 75 39.08 60.88 -40.21
C LEU A 75 39.16 60.19 -38.84
N LYS A 76 38.60 60.78 -37.79
CA LYS A 76 38.57 60.19 -36.45
C LYS A 76 37.25 59.51 -36.19
N SER A 77 37.33 58.38 -35.50
CA SER A 77 36.19 57.69 -34.92
C SER A 77 36.20 57.84 -33.40
N THR A 78 35.17 57.32 -32.74
CA THR A 78 35.13 57.30 -31.27
C THR A 78 36.26 56.48 -30.65
N SER A 79 36.93 55.57 -31.39
CA SER A 79 38.10 54.86 -30.89
C SER A 79 39.38 55.71 -30.85
N ASP A 80 39.41 56.81 -31.60
CA ASP A 80 40.56 57.73 -31.64
C ASP A 80 40.51 58.81 -30.55
N VAL A 81 39.38 58.89 -29.82
CA VAL A 81 39.13 59.92 -28.80
C VAL A 81 39.09 59.27 -27.43
N ALA A 82 39.89 59.79 -26.49
CA ALA A 82 39.87 59.30 -25.10
C ALA A 82 38.51 59.61 -24.45
N GLU A 83 37.90 58.61 -23.82
CA GLU A 83 36.52 58.74 -23.29
C GLU A 83 36.42 59.68 -22.07
N GLY A 84 37.50 59.86 -21.31
CA GLY A 84 37.49 60.66 -20.09
C GLY A 84 36.48 60.11 -19.07
N SER A 85 35.55 60.95 -18.60
CA SER A 85 34.42 60.54 -17.75
C SER A 85 33.22 60.01 -18.53
N ASN A 86 33.23 60.12 -19.87
CA ASN A 86 32.16 59.58 -20.70
C ASN A 86 32.31 58.07 -20.85
N LEU A 87 31.21 57.41 -21.18
CA LEU A 87 31.11 55.97 -21.30
C LEU A 87 30.51 55.66 -22.67
N TYR A 88 31.34 55.57 -23.71
CA TYR A 88 30.82 55.32 -25.05
C TYR A 88 30.11 53.97 -25.10
N TYR A 89 29.01 53.91 -25.85
CA TYR A 89 28.28 52.67 -26.04
C TYR A 89 29.18 51.68 -26.77
N THR A 90 29.44 50.55 -26.12
CA THR A 90 30.00 49.36 -26.77
C THR A 90 29.11 48.18 -26.42
N THR A 91 28.99 47.22 -27.34
CA THR A 91 28.23 45.99 -27.11
C THR A 91 28.71 45.28 -25.85
N ALA A 92 30.01 45.29 -25.56
CA ALA A 92 30.59 44.66 -24.37
C ALA A 92 30.08 45.30 -23.07
N ARG A 93 30.03 46.63 -22.99
CA ARG A 93 29.54 47.36 -21.80
C ARG A 93 28.04 47.18 -21.62
N ALA A 94 27.28 47.29 -22.71
CA ALA A 94 25.84 47.09 -22.68
C ALA A 94 25.45 45.68 -22.20
N ASN A 95 26.18 44.67 -22.67
CA ASN A 95 26.01 43.29 -22.21
C ASN A 95 26.39 43.14 -20.74
N THR A 96 27.52 43.73 -20.31
CA THR A 96 27.94 43.69 -18.89
C THR A 96 26.88 44.32 -17.97
N ASP A 97 26.33 45.48 -18.35
CA ASP A 97 25.29 46.16 -17.59
C ASP A 97 23.96 45.37 -17.61
N PHE A 98 23.63 44.74 -18.73
CA PHE A 98 22.47 43.86 -18.84
C PHE A 98 22.62 42.61 -17.96
N ASP A 99 23.74 41.90 -18.05
CA ASP A 99 24.03 40.69 -17.28
C ASP A 99 24.05 40.98 -15.78
N THR A 100 24.65 42.11 -15.38
CA THR A 100 24.63 42.56 -13.97
C THR A 100 23.21 42.82 -13.49
N ARG A 101 22.37 43.49 -14.29
CA ARG A 101 20.98 43.75 -13.93
C ARG A 101 20.15 42.48 -13.89
N LEU A 102 20.37 41.56 -14.82
CA LEU A 102 19.65 40.28 -14.92
C LEU A 102 20.06 39.31 -13.81
N GLY A 103 21.34 39.25 -13.46
CA GLY A 103 21.85 38.40 -12.38
C GLY A 103 21.28 38.74 -11.00
N GLY A 104 20.76 39.96 -10.81
CA GLY A 104 20.03 40.38 -9.62
C GLY A 104 18.51 40.13 -9.67
N LYS A 105 18.01 39.45 -10.70
CA LYS A 105 16.58 39.12 -10.83
C LYS A 105 16.34 37.64 -10.55
N SER A 106 15.18 37.35 -9.99
CA SER A 106 14.62 36.02 -9.87
C SER A 106 13.35 35.90 -10.71
N THR A 107 12.76 34.71 -10.74
CA THR A 107 11.46 34.51 -11.39
C THR A 107 10.35 35.35 -10.76
N SER A 108 10.44 35.78 -9.50
CA SER A 108 9.43 36.67 -8.91
C SER A 108 9.47 38.11 -9.44
N ASP A 109 10.59 38.52 -10.05
CA ASP A 109 10.76 39.88 -10.59
C ASP A 109 10.26 40.01 -12.03
N LEU A 110 9.90 38.89 -12.66
CA LEU A 110 9.49 38.82 -14.06
C LEU A 110 7.98 38.55 -14.17
N ALA A 111 7.32 39.27 -15.06
CA ALA A 111 5.90 39.00 -15.36
C ALA A 111 5.76 37.69 -16.12
N GLU A 112 4.89 36.80 -15.64
CA GLU A 112 4.71 35.44 -16.15
C GLU A 112 3.91 35.35 -17.47
N GLY A 113 3.07 36.35 -17.77
CA GLY A 113 2.17 36.30 -18.91
C GLY A 113 1.31 35.04 -18.89
N SER A 114 1.30 34.28 -19.99
CA SER A 114 0.57 33.00 -20.09
C SER A 114 1.36 31.79 -19.55
N ASN A 115 2.68 31.92 -19.38
CA ASN A 115 3.55 30.83 -18.90
C ASN A 115 3.80 31.02 -17.41
N LEU A 116 3.01 30.33 -16.61
CA LEU A 116 3.07 30.45 -15.16
C LEU A 116 4.30 29.74 -14.58
N TYR A 117 5.08 30.42 -13.73
CA TYR A 117 6.21 29.79 -13.04
C TYR A 117 5.73 28.68 -12.11
N TYR A 118 6.56 27.63 -11.98
CA TYR A 118 6.29 26.58 -11.01
C TYR A 118 6.30 27.16 -9.59
N THR A 119 5.23 26.89 -8.86
CA THR A 119 5.17 27.09 -7.41
C THR A 119 4.50 25.86 -6.79
N GLN A 120 4.87 25.54 -5.55
CA GLN A 120 4.26 24.43 -4.83
C GLN A 120 2.73 24.60 -4.77
N GLY A 121 2.24 25.81 -4.47
CA GLY A 121 0.80 26.08 -4.38
C GLY A 121 0.03 25.88 -5.69
N ARG A 122 0.61 26.22 -6.85
CA ARG A 122 -0.03 25.96 -8.16
C ARG A 122 -0.04 24.48 -8.50
N PHE A 123 1.05 23.79 -8.21
CA PHE A 123 1.12 22.34 -8.38
C PHE A 123 0.07 21.65 -7.49
N ASP A 124 0.01 22.01 -6.21
CA ASP A 124 -0.94 21.45 -5.25
C ASP A 124 -2.39 21.72 -5.69
N SER A 125 -2.70 22.94 -6.17
CA SER A 125 -4.02 23.28 -6.70
C SER A 125 -4.38 22.45 -7.93
N ALA A 126 -3.43 22.26 -8.86
CA ALA A 126 -3.65 21.46 -10.05
C ALA A 126 -3.81 19.96 -9.73
N LEU A 127 -3.06 19.46 -8.75
CA LEU A 127 -3.11 18.07 -8.29
C LEU A 127 -4.38 17.79 -7.49
N ALA A 128 -4.81 18.71 -6.64
CA ALA A 128 -6.05 18.59 -5.85
C ALA A 128 -7.31 18.51 -6.74
N ALA A 129 -7.24 19.06 -7.95
CA ALA A 129 -8.30 18.92 -8.96
C ALA A 129 -8.30 17.55 -9.68
N LYS A 130 -7.36 16.67 -9.37
CA LYS A 130 -7.29 15.30 -9.93
C LYS A 130 -7.89 14.30 -8.95
N SER A 131 -8.47 13.25 -9.52
CA SER A 131 -8.89 12.04 -8.81
C SER A 131 -8.14 10.83 -9.39
N THR A 132 -8.34 9.65 -8.78
CA THR A 132 -7.83 8.39 -9.33
C THR A 132 -8.34 8.11 -10.74
N SER A 133 -9.51 8.66 -11.13
CA SER A 133 -10.03 8.56 -12.51
C SER A 133 -9.21 9.33 -13.54
N ASN A 134 -8.37 10.28 -13.12
CA ASN A 134 -7.46 11.01 -14.01
C ASN A 134 -6.12 10.30 -14.21
N LEU A 135 -5.85 9.25 -13.44
CA LEU A 135 -4.60 8.51 -13.49
C LEU A 135 -4.82 7.20 -14.26
N SER A 136 -3.92 6.91 -15.21
CA SER A 136 -3.88 5.57 -15.81
C SER A 136 -3.47 4.56 -14.74
N GLU A 137 -4.18 3.44 -14.70
CA GLU A 137 -4.03 2.44 -13.64
C GLU A 137 -2.78 1.56 -13.82
N GLY A 138 -2.33 1.36 -15.07
CA GLY A 138 -1.23 0.45 -15.36
C GLY A 138 -1.48 -0.95 -14.76
N SER A 139 -0.53 -1.44 -13.97
CA SER A 139 -0.67 -2.70 -13.21
C SER A 139 -1.42 -2.56 -11.88
N ASN A 140 -1.60 -1.33 -11.39
CA ASN A 140 -2.24 -1.05 -10.11
C ASN A 140 -3.73 -0.82 -10.33
N LEU A 141 -4.56 -1.83 -10.08
CA LEU A 141 -6.01 -1.71 -10.25
C LEU A 141 -6.62 -0.92 -9.07
N TYR A 142 -7.15 0.28 -9.34
CA TYR A 142 -7.86 1.06 -8.31
C TYR A 142 -9.16 0.36 -7.88
N TYR A 143 -9.56 0.59 -6.63
CA TYR A 143 -10.80 0.03 -6.10
C TYR A 143 -12.00 0.54 -6.90
N THR A 144 -12.84 -0.40 -7.34
CA THR A 144 -14.20 -0.13 -7.78
C THR A 144 -15.10 -1.21 -7.21
N GLN A 145 -16.38 -0.88 -6.96
CA GLN A 145 -17.36 -1.84 -6.47
C GLN A 145 -17.42 -3.07 -7.38
N ALA A 146 -17.46 -2.87 -8.69
CA ALA A 146 -17.49 -3.96 -9.66
C ALA A 146 -16.29 -4.92 -9.60
N ARG A 147 -15.07 -4.39 -9.37
CA ARG A 147 -13.87 -5.24 -9.22
C ARG A 147 -13.90 -6.03 -7.92
N PHE A 148 -14.34 -5.39 -6.84
CA PHE A 148 -14.53 -6.07 -5.57
C PHE A 148 -15.56 -7.20 -5.70
N ASP A 149 -16.71 -6.91 -6.31
CA ASP A 149 -17.77 -7.89 -6.53
C ASP A 149 -17.29 -9.05 -7.40
N SER A 150 -16.56 -8.76 -8.48
CA SER A 150 -15.95 -9.80 -9.32
C SER A 150 -14.97 -10.66 -8.54
N ALA A 151 -14.08 -10.05 -7.75
CA ALA A 151 -13.11 -10.80 -6.93
C ALA A 151 -13.79 -11.64 -5.84
N LEU A 152 -14.82 -11.11 -5.19
CA LEU A 152 -15.56 -11.80 -4.12
C LEU A 152 -16.44 -12.92 -4.68
N SER A 153 -17.07 -12.72 -5.84
CA SER A 153 -17.90 -13.74 -6.50
C SER A 153 -17.14 -15.01 -6.88
N ALA A 154 -15.82 -14.90 -7.05
CA ALA A 154 -14.93 -16.02 -7.31
C ALA A 154 -14.49 -16.77 -6.03
N LYS A 155 -14.98 -16.35 -4.85
CA LYS A 155 -14.69 -16.98 -3.56
C LYS A 155 -15.87 -17.80 -3.08
N SER A 156 -15.57 -18.81 -2.27
CA SER A 156 -16.52 -19.57 -1.48
C SER A 156 -16.15 -19.52 -0.01
N THR A 157 -16.97 -20.13 0.85
CA THR A 157 -16.66 -20.23 2.29
C THR A 157 -15.37 -21.02 2.57
N SER A 158 -14.85 -21.81 1.63
CA SER A 158 -13.56 -22.50 1.80
C SER A 158 -12.36 -21.58 1.66
N ASP A 159 -12.52 -20.41 1.02
CA ASP A 159 -11.46 -19.39 0.89
C ASP A 159 -11.32 -18.54 2.15
N LEU A 160 -12.25 -18.67 3.10
CA LEU A 160 -12.30 -17.87 4.32
C LEU A 160 -11.84 -18.70 5.52
N SER A 161 -10.99 -18.12 6.37
CA SER A 161 -10.70 -18.70 7.68
C SER A 161 -11.94 -18.61 8.57
N GLU A 162 -12.27 -19.72 9.23
CA GLU A 162 -13.49 -19.85 10.03
C GLU A 162 -13.44 -19.10 11.36
N GLY A 163 -12.26 -18.98 11.99
CA GLY A 163 -12.17 -18.41 13.34
C GLY A 163 -13.15 -19.09 14.31
N SER A 164 -13.95 -18.27 15.01
CA SER A 164 -15.01 -18.73 15.92
C SER A 164 -16.27 -19.23 15.20
N ASN A 165 -16.53 -18.78 13.98
CA ASN A 165 -17.70 -19.18 13.19
C ASN A 165 -17.36 -20.43 12.37
N LYS A 166 -17.99 -21.57 12.65
CA LYS A 166 -17.77 -22.79 11.86
C LYS A 166 -18.70 -22.82 10.66
N TYR A 167 -18.14 -22.82 9.44
CA TYR A 167 -18.94 -23.00 8.23
C TYR A 167 -19.52 -24.41 8.15
N PHE A 168 -20.66 -24.52 7.48
CA PHE A 168 -21.40 -25.76 7.33
C PHE A 168 -20.55 -26.81 6.60
N THR A 169 -20.46 -28.00 7.20
CA THR A 169 -20.11 -29.23 6.51
C THR A 169 -21.06 -30.32 6.98
N GLU A 170 -21.38 -31.28 6.12
CA GLU A 170 -22.24 -32.40 6.52
C GLU A 170 -21.71 -33.14 7.76
N ALA A 171 -20.39 -33.32 7.84
CA ALA A 171 -19.75 -34.01 8.96
C ALA A 171 -19.95 -33.26 10.28
N ARG A 172 -19.83 -31.93 10.28
CA ARG A 172 -20.07 -31.11 11.47
C ARG A 172 -21.54 -31.08 11.85
N ALA A 173 -22.44 -30.94 10.88
CA ALA A 173 -23.88 -30.96 11.13
C ALA A 173 -24.31 -32.28 11.77
N LYS A 174 -23.81 -33.42 11.24
CA LYS A 174 -24.05 -34.75 11.83
C LYS A 174 -23.49 -34.87 13.25
N SER A 175 -22.26 -34.40 13.48
CA SER A 175 -21.61 -34.47 14.80
C SER A 175 -22.26 -33.55 15.84
N ALA A 176 -22.80 -32.40 15.42
CA ALA A 176 -23.50 -31.48 16.30
C ALA A 176 -24.89 -32.00 16.70
N ALA A 177 -25.57 -32.71 15.78
CA ALA A 177 -26.91 -33.24 15.99
C ALA A 177 -26.94 -34.61 16.68
N VAL A 178 -25.84 -35.39 16.62
CA VAL A 178 -25.81 -36.78 17.11
C VAL A 178 -24.67 -36.99 18.10
N VAL A 179 -25.01 -37.50 19.28
CA VAL A 179 -24.06 -37.87 20.33
C VAL A 179 -23.90 -39.39 20.40
N ASN A 180 -22.66 -39.86 20.55
CA ASN A 180 -22.37 -41.30 20.71
C ASN A 180 -22.54 -41.77 22.16
N SER A 181 -23.67 -41.42 22.78
CA SER A 181 -23.99 -41.73 24.16
C SER A 181 -25.50 -41.89 24.34
N SER A 182 -25.89 -42.69 25.33
CA SER A 182 -27.27 -42.82 25.82
C SER A 182 -27.39 -42.42 27.29
N ALA A 183 -26.32 -41.90 27.89
CA ALA A 183 -26.17 -41.74 29.33
C ALA A 183 -26.33 -40.29 29.83
N GLY A 184 -26.45 -39.32 28.91
CA GLY A 184 -26.57 -37.91 29.25
C GLY A 184 -28.02 -37.44 29.38
N SER A 185 -28.18 -36.12 29.51
CA SER A 185 -29.47 -35.42 29.58
C SER A 185 -29.63 -34.43 28.43
N GLU A 186 -29.01 -34.74 27.29
CA GLU A 186 -29.05 -33.92 26.09
C GLU A 186 -30.51 -33.73 25.63
N THR A 187 -30.94 -32.48 25.45
CA THR A 187 -32.29 -32.15 24.96
C THR A 187 -32.32 -31.92 23.45
N ASP A 188 -31.17 -31.55 22.87
CA ASP A 188 -31.07 -31.01 21.51
C ASP A 188 -30.21 -31.91 20.60
N GLN A 189 -29.81 -33.09 21.08
CA GLN A 189 -28.98 -34.05 20.35
C GLN A 189 -29.64 -35.43 20.36
N ALA A 190 -29.60 -36.11 19.22
CA ALA A 190 -30.06 -37.48 19.09
C ALA A 190 -28.97 -38.48 19.51
N MET A 191 -29.38 -39.61 20.06
CA MET A 191 -28.48 -40.74 20.30
C MET A 191 -28.01 -41.37 18.99
N SER A 192 -26.74 -41.77 18.93
CA SER A 192 -26.19 -42.49 17.78
C SER A 192 -26.78 -43.90 17.63
N VAL A 193 -26.75 -44.43 16.40
CA VAL A 193 -27.13 -45.83 16.15
C VAL A 193 -26.29 -46.81 16.97
N SER A 194 -25.01 -46.50 17.20
CA SER A 194 -24.11 -47.36 18.00
C SER A 194 -24.52 -47.39 19.46
N ALA A 195 -24.79 -46.22 20.05
CA ALA A 195 -25.27 -46.10 21.42
C ALA A 195 -26.65 -46.76 21.59
N GLY A 196 -27.57 -46.59 20.64
CA GLY A 196 -28.87 -47.27 20.67
C GLY A 196 -28.76 -48.81 20.61
N LYS A 197 -27.83 -49.35 19.82
CA LYS A 197 -27.54 -50.80 19.80
C LYS A 197 -26.95 -51.27 21.13
N ALA A 198 -26.04 -50.50 21.73
CA ALA A 198 -25.45 -50.84 23.01
C ALA A 198 -26.51 -50.89 24.12
N TYR A 199 -27.37 -49.87 24.19
CA TYR A 199 -28.47 -49.80 25.16
C TYR A 199 -29.43 -50.99 25.03
N SER A 200 -29.90 -51.27 23.82
CA SER A 200 -30.83 -52.39 23.57
C SER A 200 -30.20 -53.77 23.84
N ASN A 201 -28.92 -53.96 23.53
CA ASN A 201 -28.20 -55.18 23.87
C ASN A 201 -28.03 -55.36 25.39
N ALA A 202 -27.73 -54.28 26.12
CA ALA A 202 -27.64 -54.31 27.58
C ALA A 202 -28.98 -54.69 28.21
N ALA A 203 -30.09 -54.10 27.74
CA ALA A 203 -31.43 -54.44 28.18
C ALA A 203 -31.78 -55.91 27.90
N LYS A 204 -31.42 -56.43 26.71
CA LYS A 204 -31.62 -57.83 26.34
C LYS A 204 -30.83 -58.78 27.24
N LEU A 205 -29.58 -58.46 27.55
CA LEU A 205 -28.74 -59.29 28.43
C LEU A 205 -29.29 -59.30 29.87
N LEU A 206 -29.77 -58.17 30.36
CA LEU A 206 -30.42 -58.10 31.68
C LEU A 206 -31.69 -58.96 31.73
N ALA A 207 -32.53 -58.89 30.69
CA ALA A 207 -33.71 -59.74 30.59
C ALA A 207 -33.36 -61.24 30.56
N GLN A 208 -32.33 -61.64 29.81
CA GLN A 208 -31.83 -63.02 29.81
C GLN A 208 -31.32 -63.45 31.19
N LYS A 209 -30.61 -62.56 31.91
CA LYS A 209 -30.12 -62.83 33.26
C LYS A 209 -31.26 -63.04 34.26
N LEU A 210 -32.37 -62.31 34.11
CA LEU A 210 -33.56 -62.48 34.96
C LEU A 210 -34.23 -63.85 34.74
N MET A 211 -34.24 -64.33 33.48
CA MET A 211 -34.77 -65.67 33.17
C MET A 211 -33.78 -66.77 33.58
N GLY A 212 -32.47 -66.56 33.52
CA GLY A 212 -31.48 -67.59 33.87
C GLY A 212 -31.49 -68.80 32.91
N PRO A 213 -30.52 -69.72 33.03
CA PRO A 213 -30.47 -70.92 32.20
C PRO A 213 -31.54 -71.95 32.61
N VAL A 214 -31.90 -72.82 31.66
CA VAL A 214 -32.65 -74.05 31.97
C VAL A 214 -31.65 -75.15 32.29
N ASP A 215 -31.57 -75.53 33.55
CA ASP A 215 -30.71 -76.60 34.04
C ASP A 215 -31.33 -77.96 33.75
N VAL A 216 -30.61 -78.81 33.02
CA VAL A 216 -31.04 -80.18 32.73
C VAL A 216 -30.49 -81.11 33.80
N VAL A 217 -31.38 -81.74 34.57
CA VAL A 217 -31.02 -82.52 35.76
C VAL A 217 -31.38 -83.99 35.53
N SER A 218 -30.43 -84.91 35.70
CA SER A 218 -30.65 -86.37 35.55
C SER A 218 -30.18 -87.18 36.77
N ALA A 219 -29.81 -86.49 37.85
CA ALA A 219 -29.38 -87.06 39.11
C ALA A 219 -30.00 -86.28 40.28
N ASN A 220 -29.81 -86.75 41.51
CA ASN A 220 -30.19 -85.97 42.69
C ASN A 220 -29.36 -84.68 42.74
N LEU A 221 -29.99 -83.56 43.08
CA LEU A 221 -29.37 -82.25 43.04
C LEU A 221 -29.83 -81.38 44.21
N SER A 222 -28.88 -80.72 44.87
CA SER A 222 -29.18 -79.65 45.80
C SER A 222 -29.26 -78.32 45.05
N LEU A 223 -30.38 -77.63 45.18
CA LEU A 223 -30.61 -76.37 44.49
C LEU A 223 -29.82 -75.24 45.15
N THR A 224 -29.47 -74.25 44.34
CA THR A 224 -28.70 -73.08 44.75
C THR A 224 -29.32 -71.84 44.10
N ASP A 225 -28.77 -70.66 44.40
CA ASP A 225 -29.26 -69.39 43.86
C ASP A 225 -29.10 -69.23 42.34
N SER A 226 -28.20 -69.99 41.72
CA SER A 226 -28.00 -69.98 40.27
C SER A 226 -29.10 -70.71 39.51
N HIS A 227 -29.81 -71.64 40.16
CA HIS A 227 -30.88 -72.41 39.54
C HIS A 227 -32.16 -71.58 39.51
N LYS A 228 -32.89 -71.66 38.39
CA LYS A 228 -34.20 -70.98 38.21
C LYS A 228 -35.19 -71.91 37.53
N PHE A 229 -34.81 -72.44 36.38
CA PHE A 229 -35.60 -73.37 35.59
C PHE A 229 -34.91 -74.73 35.57
N LEU A 230 -35.60 -75.77 36.02
CA LEU A 230 -35.09 -77.12 36.05
C LEU A 230 -35.93 -78.02 35.16
N SER A 231 -35.25 -78.72 34.26
CA SER A 231 -35.80 -79.77 33.43
C SER A 231 -35.23 -81.10 33.89
N VAL A 232 -36.04 -81.88 34.62
CA VAL A 232 -35.58 -83.07 35.34
C VAL A 232 -35.97 -84.33 34.60
N ASP A 233 -35.02 -85.23 34.41
CA ASP A 233 -35.21 -86.55 33.80
C ASP A 233 -35.27 -87.64 34.88
N CYS A 234 -36.49 -88.08 35.20
CA CYS A 234 -36.73 -89.22 36.09
C CYS A 234 -36.90 -90.57 35.37
N SER A 235 -36.66 -90.67 34.06
CA SER A 235 -36.90 -91.92 33.31
C SER A 235 -36.03 -93.09 33.77
N GLY A 236 -34.87 -92.80 34.36
CA GLY A 236 -33.94 -93.77 34.94
C GLY A 236 -34.09 -93.96 36.45
N GLY A 237 -35.28 -93.73 37.02
CA GLY A 237 -35.54 -93.85 38.46
C GLY A 237 -35.78 -92.50 39.14
N ALA A 238 -36.34 -92.54 40.35
CA ALA A 238 -36.68 -91.34 41.11
C ALA A 238 -35.49 -90.37 41.27
N LYS A 239 -35.77 -89.07 41.20
CA LYS A 239 -34.79 -87.99 41.38
C LYS A 239 -35.20 -87.11 42.54
N VAL A 240 -34.25 -86.78 43.39
CA VAL A 240 -34.46 -85.97 44.57
C VAL A 240 -33.80 -84.61 44.37
N LEU A 241 -34.62 -83.57 44.31
CA LEU A 241 -34.20 -82.18 44.35
C LEU A 241 -34.33 -81.67 45.77
N THR A 242 -33.21 -81.32 46.38
CA THR A 242 -33.19 -80.75 47.72
C THR A 242 -33.17 -79.24 47.61
N LEU A 243 -34.18 -78.56 48.16
CA LEU A 243 -34.25 -77.10 48.20
C LEU A 243 -33.07 -76.52 48.98
N PRO A 244 -32.64 -75.28 48.70
CA PRO A 244 -31.50 -74.68 49.38
C PRO A 244 -31.82 -74.39 50.84
N SER A 245 -30.76 -74.14 51.63
CA SER A 245 -30.90 -73.65 52.99
C SER A 245 -31.66 -72.32 53.04
N THR A 246 -32.66 -72.24 53.91
CA THR A 246 -33.47 -71.04 54.15
C THR A 246 -32.73 -69.93 54.88
N SER A 247 -31.55 -70.22 55.44
CA SER A 247 -30.70 -69.24 56.10
C SER A 247 -30.12 -68.26 55.08
N GLY A 248 -30.68 -67.05 55.03
CA GLY A 248 -30.25 -65.98 54.12
C GLY A 248 -30.91 -66.00 52.74
N LEU A 249 -31.96 -66.82 52.55
CA LEU A 249 -32.75 -66.79 51.32
C LEU A 249 -33.66 -65.55 51.26
N GLU A 250 -33.56 -64.79 50.18
CA GLU A 250 -34.45 -63.65 49.91
C GLU A 250 -35.87 -64.14 49.59
N ASN A 251 -36.88 -63.43 50.12
CA ASN A 251 -38.29 -63.66 49.78
C ASN A 251 -38.51 -63.55 48.25
N GLY A 252 -39.35 -64.42 47.69
CA GLY A 252 -39.65 -64.46 46.26
C GLY A 252 -38.65 -65.27 45.44
N ARG A 253 -37.80 -66.09 46.08
CA ARG A 253 -36.99 -67.08 45.36
C ARG A 253 -37.94 -68.10 44.72
N VAL A 254 -37.77 -68.32 43.41
CA VAL A 254 -38.61 -69.24 42.63
C VAL A 254 -37.74 -70.28 41.92
N TYR A 255 -38.20 -71.52 41.96
CA TYR A 255 -37.72 -72.63 41.13
C TYR A 255 -38.89 -73.19 40.33
N MET A 256 -38.76 -73.23 39.01
CA MET A 256 -39.71 -73.95 38.17
C MET A 256 -39.12 -75.31 37.83
N ILE A 257 -39.82 -76.38 38.22
CA ILE A 257 -39.36 -77.76 38.08
C ILE A 257 -40.32 -78.47 37.14
N LYS A 258 -39.78 -79.01 36.05
CA LYS A 258 -40.54 -79.70 35.01
C LYS A 258 -40.02 -81.10 34.79
N ASP A 259 -40.93 -82.08 34.73
CA ASP A 259 -40.62 -83.39 34.18
C ASP A 259 -40.30 -83.28 32.68
N LYS A 260 -39.04 -83.53 32.34
CA LYS A 260 -38.49 -83.37 30.99
C LYS A 260 -39.07 -84.36 29.98
N LYS A 261 -39.22 -85.63 30.39
CA LYS A 261 -39.49 -86.75 29.48
C LYS A 261 -40.91 -87.29 29.59
N MET A 262 -41.76 -86.65 30.37
CA MET A 262 -43.11 -87.16 30.68
C MET A 262 -43.02 -88.58 31.26
N SER A 263 -41.98 -88.83 32.05
CA SER A 263 -41.67 -90.13 32.63
C SER A 263 -42.04 -90.22 34.11
N ALA A 264 -42.54 -89.12 34.68
CA ALA A 264 -43.01 -89.07 36.05
C ALA A 264 -44.15 -90.08 36.28
N SER A 265 -43.98 -90.90 37.31
CA SER A 265 -44.94 -91.93 37.71
C SER A 265 -44.77 -92.25 39.19
N ALA A 266 -45.64 -93.11 39.73
CA ALA A 266 -45.52 -93.58 41.11
C ALA A 266 -44.18 -94.30 41.42
N THR A 267 -43.48 -94.83 40.40
CA THR A 267 -42.17 -95.49 40.57
C THR A 267 -40.99 -94.60 40.19
N ASN A 268 -41.18 -93.72 39.21
CA ASN A 268 -40.17 -92.82 38.67
C ASN A 268 -40.61 -91.38 38.89
N TYR A 269 -40.46 -90.84 40.10
CA TYR A 269 -40.95 -89.50 40.46
C TYR A 269 -39.83 -88.49 40.62
N ILE A 270 -40.17 -87.20 40.59
CA ILE A 270 -39.27 -86.12 41.00
C ILE A 270 -39.72 -85.67 42.37
N ARG A 271 -38.92 -85.97 43.39
CA ARG A 271 -39.14 -85.50 44.75
C ARG A 271 -38.49 -84.15 44.93
N VAL A 272 -39.27 -83.15 45.26
CA VAL A 272 -38.77 -81.91 45.85
C VAL A 272 -38.86 -82.06 47.35
N GLN A 273 -37.73 -81.93 48.03
CA GLN A 273 -37.69 -82.04 49.49
C GLN A 273 -36.96 -80.85 50.09
N ARG A 274 -37.29 -80.57 51.34
CA ARG A 274 -36.59 -79.58 52.15
C ARG A 274 -35.19 -80.08 52.55
N GLU A 275 -34.28 -79.15 52.86
CA GLU A 275 -32.91 -79.50 53.30
C GLU A 275 -32.91 -80.19 54.67
N GLY A 276 -33.96 -79.99 55.48
CA GLY A 276 -34.24 -80.81 56.66
C GLY A 276 -33.96 -80.11 58.00
N SER A 277 -33.25 -78.98 58.00
CA SER A 277 -32.61 -78.42 59.20
C SER A 277 -33.34 -77.26 59.87
N ASN A 278 -34.23 -76.53 59.17
CA ASN A 278 -34.73 -75.23 59.65
C ASN A 278 -36.26 -75.19 59.93
N GLY A 279 -36.93 -76.35 59.95
CA GLY A 279 -38.36 -76.47 60.27
C GLY A 279 -39.33 -76.08 59.14
N GLU A 280 -38.81 -75.57 58.02
CA GLU A 280 -39.54 -75.16 56.82
C GLU A 280 -40.36 -76.31 56.23
N LYS A 281 -41.48 -75.97 55.61
CA LYS A 281 -42.36 -76.92 54.92
C LYS A 281 -42.52 -76.57 53.45
N ILE A 282 -43.01 -77.55 52.70
CA ILE A 282 -43.47 -77.40 51.32
C ILE A 282 -44.98 -77.63 51.37
N ASP A 283 -45.78 -76.57 51.31
CA ASP A 283 -47.25 -76.59 51.53
C ASP A 283 -47.66 -77.45 52.76
N GLY A 284 -46.98 -77.24 53.88
CA GLY A 284 -47.21 -77.97 55.13
C GLY A 284 -46.63 -79.39 55.20
N GLN A 285 -46.03 -79.89 54.11
CA GLN A 285 -45.36 -81.20 54.06
C GLN A 285 -43.82 -81.09 54.10
N ASN A 286 -43.11 -82.20 54.27
CA ASN A 286 -41.63 -82.21 54.20
C ASN A 286 -41.09 -82.34 52.76
N GLN A 287 -41.93 -82.80 51.84
CA GLN A 287 -41.59 -83.13 50.47
C GLN A 287 -42.84 -83.05 49.59
N TYR A 288 -42.64 -82.87 48.29
CA TYR A 288 -43.64 -82.99 47.25
C TYR A 288 -43.10 -83.85 46.12
N ASP A 289 -43.88 -84.86 45.70
CA ASP A 289 -43.49 -85.78 44.65
C ASP A 289 -44.28 -85.49 43.38
N ILE A 290 -43.58 -85.07 42.33
CA ILE A 290 -44.12 -84.97 40.97
C ILE A 290 -44.23 -86.40 40.42
N VAL A 291 -45.45 -86.92 40.38
CA VAL A 291 -45.77 -88.30 39.94
C VAL A 291 -46.59 -88.33 38.66
N VAL A 292 -47.09 -87.18 38.18
CA VAL A 292 -47.87 -87.10 36.95
C VAL A 292 -46.93 -86.81 35.78
N ALA A 293 -46.98 -87.67 34.76
CA ALA A 293 -46.18 -87.52 33.55
C ALA A 293 -46.34 -86.11 32.95
N GLY A 294 -45.21 -85.39 32.84
CA GLY A 294 -45.18 -84.05 32.25
C GLY A 294 -45.74 -82.96 33.15
N GLU A 295 -45.95 -83.19 34.44
CA GLU A 295 -46.29 -82.14 35.39
C GLU A 295 -45.15 -81.11 35.54
N ALA A 296 -45.53 -79.85 35.77
CA ALA A 296 -44.64 -78.76 36.12
C ALA A 296 -45.12 -78.17 37.43
N ILE A 297 -44.20 -77.85 38.32
CA ILE A 297 -44.51 -77.11 39.53
C ILE A 297 -43.63 -75.89 39.64
N MET A 298 -44.15 -74.85 40.24
CA MET A 298 -43.36 -73.72 40.70
C MET A 298 -43.26 -73.79 42.21
N VAL A 299 -42.03 -73.80 42.72
CA VAL A 299 -41.75 -73.81 44.15
C VAL A 299 -41.20 -72.44 44.51
N MET A 300 -41.92 -71.72 45.37
CA MET A 300 -41.58 -70.35 45.75
C MET A 300 -41.35 -70.22 47.25
N TRP A 301 -40.34 -69.46 47.64
CA TRP A 301 -40.07 -69.10 49.03
C TRP A 301 -40.84 -67.83 49.39
N ASP A 302 -41.72 -67.89 50.39
CA ASP A 302 -42.49 -66.72 50.85
C ASP A 302 -41.84 -65.94 52.01
N GLY A 303 -40.69 -66.41 52.48
CA GLY A 303 -39.99 -65.90 53.66
C GLY A 303 -40.12 -66.77 54.90
N SER A 304 -41.01 -67.76 54.89
CA SER A 304 -41.27 -68.69 55.99
C SER A 304 -41.36 -70.16 55.57
N ASP A 305 -42.11 -70.45 54.50
CA ASP A 305 -42.32 -71.78 53.95
C ASP A 305 -42.15 -71.76 52.42
N TRP A 306 -41.98 -72.95 51.84
CA TRP A 306 -42.03 -73.15 50.41
C TRP A 306 -43.48 -73.42 49.99
N LEU A 307 -43.94 -72.68 48.99
CA LEU A 307 -45.28 -72.82 48.42
C LEU A 307 -45.20 -73.42 47.03
N ILE A 308 -46.16 -74.29 46.69
CA ILE A 308 -46.31 -74.79 45.32
C ILE A 308 -47.42 -74.02 44.62
N CYS A 309 -47.13 -73.52 43.42
CA CYS A 309 -48.08 -72.85 42.54
C CYS A 309 -48.06 -73.39 41.11
#